data_AF-A0A1Q9AWY4-F1
#
_entry.id   AF-A0A1Q9AWY4-F1
#
_cell.length_a   1.000
_cell.length_b   1.000
_cell.length_c   1.000
_cell.angle_alpha   90.00
_cell.angle_beta   90.00
_cell.angle_gamma   90.00
#
_symmetry.space_group_name_H-M   'P 1'
#
loop_
_entity.id
_entity.type
_entity.pdbx_description
1 polymer ?
#
loop_
_entity_poly.entity_id
_entity_poly.type
_entity_poly.pdbx_seq_one_letter_code
_entity_poly.pdbx_strand_id
1 'polypeptide(L)'
;MSLDSVQLPKVSLAETLFTIFLRLVALGCFWFGLNYWALLTGYSYGGIARFDLLPVPWRVVATTLAVAYPVAALGLWLLVSWGPVIWAVAATTEIVMYGFYTHIFGEKPIILLLHGVVALTFVFFRVVIAHRRYRQAHAARNDLP
;
A
#
# COMPACT_ATOMS: atom_id res chain seq x y z
N MET A 1 -21.72 0.70 -44.76
CA MET A 1 -21.33 1.21 -43.42
C MET A 1 -20.78 0.04 -42.63
N SER A 2 -19.45 -0.19 -42.69
CA SER A 2 -18.81 -1.03 -41.70
C SER A 2 -18.84 -0.27 -40.39
N LEU A 3 -19.44 -0.85 -39.35
CA LEU A 3 -19.29 -0.32 -38.00
C LEU A 3 -17.80 -0.36 -37.70
N ASP A 4 -17.15 0.80 -37.68
CA ASP A 4 -15.80 0.94 -37.15
C ASP A 4 -15.82 0.32 -35.76
N SER A 5 -15.26 -0.88 -35.65
CA SER A 5 -15.16 -1.60 -34.39
C SER A 5 -14.33 -0.69 -33.49
N VAL A 6 -14.96 -0.06 -32.50
CA VAL A 6 -14.29 0.74 -31.48
C VAL A 6 -13.19 -0.14 -30.90
N GLN A 7 -11.95 0.09 -31.32
CA GLN A 7 -10.81 -0.66 -30.80
C GLN A 7 -10.58 -0.17 -29.37
N LEU A 8 -11.22 -0.84 -28.42
CA LEU A 8 -10.95 -0.62 -27.00
C LEU A 8 -9.45 -0.88 -26.78
N PRO A 9 -8.71 0.09 -26.19
CA PRO A 9 -7.29 -0.11 -25.90
C PRO A 9 -7.13 -1.38 -25.06
N LYS A 10 -6.38 -2.36 -25.57
CA LYS A 10 -6.07 -3.58 -24.81
C LYS A 10 -5.25 -3.19 -23.59
N VAL A 11 -5.80 -3.39 -22.39
CA VAL A 11 -5.09 -3.16 -21.13
C VAL A 11 -3.78 -3.94 -21.15
N SER A 12 -2.67 -3.26 -20.86
CA SER A 12 -1.36 -3.91 -20.96
C SER A 12 -1.15 -4.91 -19.81
N LEU A 13 -0.40 -5.99 -20.06
CA LEU A 13 -0.03 -6.96 -19.02
C LEU A 13 0.57 -6.29 -17.77
N ALA A 14 1.37 -5.24 -17.96
CA ALA A 14 1.97 -4.48 -16.86
C ALA A 14 0.92 -3.79 -15.99
N GLU A 15 -0.14 -3.24 -16.58
CA GLU A 15 -1.25 -2.60 -15.85
C GLU A 15 -2.13 -3.62 -15.13
N THR A 16 -2.38 -4.78 -15.74
CA THR A 16 -3.08 -5.90 -15.09
C THR A 16 -2.30 -6.42 -13.89
N LEU A 17 -1.00 -6.68 -14.05
CA LEU A 17 -0.13 -7.15 -12.96
C LEU A 17 -0.01 -6.10 -11.85
N PHE A 18 0.10 -4.82 -12.20
CA PHE A 18 0.12 -3.75 -11.21
C PHE A 18 -1.19 -3.67 -10.43
N THR A 19 -2.34 -3.85 -11.09
CA THR A 19 -3.65 -3.92 -10.42
C THR A 19 -3.74 -5.08 -9.44
N ILE A 20 -3.29 -6.27 -9.84
CA ILE A 20 -3.23 -7.44 -8.96
C ILE A 20 -2.32 -7.17 -7.77
N PHE A 21 -1.14 -6.60 -8.00
CA PHE A 21 -0.22 -6.19 -6.95
C PHE A 21 -0.87 -5.25 -5.95
N LEU A 22 -1.53 -4.18 -6.39
CA LEU A 22 -2.23 -3.24 -5.48
C LEU A 22 -3.31 -3.93 -4.65
N ARG A 23 -4.06 -4.88 -5.23
CA ARG A 23 -5.06 -5.67 -4.49
C ARG A 23 -4.44 -6.60 -3.45
N LEU A 24 -3.29 -7.20 -3.74
CA LEU A 24 -2.56 -8.00 -2.75
C LEU A 24 -2.05 -7.14 -1.60
N VAL A 25 -1.52 -5.95 -1.89
CA VAL A 25 -1.11 -4.98 -0.85
C VAL A 25 -2.33 -4.52 -0.04
N ALA A 26 -3.48 -4.30 -0.69
CA ALA A 26 -4.73 -3.95 -0.01
C ALA A 26 -5.16 -5.02 1.02
N LEU A 27 -5.09 -6.30 0.64
CA LEU A 27 -5.37 -7.42 1.56
C LEU A 27 -4.38 -7.43 2.74
N GLY A 28 -3.10 -7.18 2.48
CA GLY A 28 -2.08 -7.03 3.53
C GLY A 28 -2.38 -5.87 4.49
N CYS A 29 -2.77 -4.72 3.94
CA CYS A 29 -3.18 -3.55 4.74
C CYS A 29 -4.40 -3.87 5.60
N PHE A 30 -5.42 -4.51 5.02
CA PHE A 30 -6.61 -4.90 5.77
C PHE A 30 -6.25 -5.85 6.92
N TRP A 31 -5.39 -6.83 6.66
CA TRP A 31 -4.86 -7.72 7.68
C TRP A 31 -4.10 -6.98 8.79
N PHE A 32 -3.24 -6.01 8.44
CA PHE A 32 -2.53 -5.19 9.44
C PHE A 32 -3.51 -4.37 10.27
N GLY A 33 -4.54 -3.78 9.66
CA GLY A 33 -5.62 -3.09 10.35
C GLY A 33 -6.32 -3.97 11.38
N LEU A 34 -6.65 -5.21 11.01
CA LEU A 34 -7.24 -6.19 11.92
C LEU A 34 -6.31 -6.53 13.10
N ASN A 35 -5.00 -6.63 12.86
CA ASN A 35 -4.03 -6.86 13.94
C ASN A 35 -3.99 -5.68 14.93
N TYR A 36 -4.03 -4.43 14.44
CA TYR A 36 -4.09 -3.26 15.31
C TYR A 36 -5.42 -3.16 16.06
N TRP A 37 -6.55 -3.54 15.45
CA TRP A 37 -7.83 -3.65 16.17
C TRP A 37 -7.78 -4.74 17.24
N ALA A 38 -7.26 -5.91 16.92
CA ALA A 38 -7.11 -7.02 17.86
C ALA A 38 -6.23 -6.64 19.07
N LEU A 39 -5.16 -5.88 18.84
CA LEU A 39 -4.35 -5.28 19.90
C LEU A 39 -5.17 -4.30 20.77
N LEU A 40 -5.78 -3.29 20.15
CA LEU A 40 -6.46 -2.20 20.85
C LEU A 40 -7.67 -2.68 21.67
N THR A 41 -8.41 -3.66 21.16
CA THR A 41 -9.55 -4.29 21.83
C THR A 41 -9.17 -5.28 22.92
N GLY A 42 -7.88 -5.65 23.02
CA GLY A 42 -7.42 -6.67 23.96
C GLY A 42 -7.72 -8.11 23.53
N TYR A 43 -8.15 -8.33 22.28
CA TYR A 43 -8.29 -9.69 21.74
C TYR A 43 -6.95 -10.41 21.68
N SER A 44 -5.87 -9.69 21.35
CA SER A 44 -4.51 -10.22 21.34
C SER A 44 -3.85 -10.16 22.73
N TYR A 45 -2.78 -10.95 22.91
CA TYR A 45 -1.92 -10.94 24.10
C TYR A 45 -2.66 -11.18 25.44
N GLY A 46 -3.79 -11.90 25.42
CA GLY A 46 -4.57 -12.16 26.63
C GLY A 46 -5.12 -10.88 27.30
N GLY A 47 -5.31 -9.80 26.53
CA GLY A 47 -5.88 -8.54 27.03
C GLY A 47 -4.90 -7.58 27.70
N ILE A 48 -3.64 -7.96 27.93
CA ILE A 48 -2.66 -7.11 28.63
C ILE A 48 -2.21 -5.90 27.79
N ALA A 49 -2.43 -5.95 26.49
CA ALA A 49 -1.99 -4.93 25.54
C ALA A 49 -3.18 -4.11 24.96
N ARG A 50 -4.33 -4.13 25.64
CA ARG A 50 -5.49 -3.29 25.30
C ARG A 50 -5.16 -1.81 25.46
N PHE A 51 -5.94 -0.96 24.77
CA PHE A 51 -5.67 0.48 24.65
C PHE A 51 -5.36 1.19 25.99
N ASP A 52 -6.15 0.95 27.03
CA ASP A 52 -5.99 1.58 28.36
C ASP A 52 -4.71 1.17 29.10
N LEU A 53 -4.13 0.03 28.75
CA LEU A 53 -2.90 -0.51 29.36
C LEU A 53 -1.63 -0.15 28.58
N LEU A 54 -1.77 0.22 27.31
CA LEU A 54 -0.62 0.61 26.47
C LEU A 54 0.01 1.91 26.99
N PRO A 55 1.33 2.09 26.86
CA PRO A 55 1.95 3.39 27.10
C PRO A 55 1.54 4.40 26.01
N VAL A 56 1.66 5.69 26.31
CA VAL A 56 1.17 6.78 25.44
C VAL A 56 1.67 6.67 23.99
N PRO A 57 2.96 6.41 23.69
CA PRO A 57 3.43 6.28 22.31
C PRO A 57 2.68 5.18 21.53
N TRP A 58 2.45 4.03 22.17
CA TRP A 58 1.72 2.92 21.58
C TRP A 58 0.25 3.27 21.33
N ARG A 59 -0.41 3.99 22.25
CA ARG A 59 -1.80 4.45 22.04
C ARG A 59 -1.94 5.33 20.81
N VAL A 60 -1.03 6.29 20.64
CA VAL A 60 -1.04 7.23 19.52
C VAL A 60 -0.83 6.49 18.19
N VAL A 61 0.24 5.70 18.08
CA VAL A 61 0.55 5.04 16.80
C VAL A 61 -0.40 3.91 16.48
N ALA A 62 -0.82 3.09 17.46
CA ALA A 62 -1.71 1.96 17.21
C ALA A 62 -3.09 2.42 16.76
N THR A 63 -3.65 3.48 17.37
CA THR A 63 -4.94 4.05 16.94
C THR A 63 -4.84 4.70 15.56
N THR A 64 -3.74 5.41 15.28
CA THR A 64 -3.48 5.99 13.95
C THR A 64 -3.41 4.89 12.89
N LEU A 65 -2.64 3.83 13.12
CA LEU A 65 -2.46 2.71 12.19
C LEU A 65 -3.74 1.87 12.05
N ALA A 66 -4.52 1.71 13.12
CA ALA A 66 -5.83 1.06 13.10
C ALA A 66 -6.85 1.74 12.16
N VAL A 67 -6.67 3.03 11.85
CA VAL A 67 -7.48 3.76 10.88
C VAL A 67 -6.79 3.82 9.52
N ALA A 68 -5.48 4.13 9.50
CA ALA A 68 -4.73 4.30 8.26
C ALA A 68 -4.71 3.03 7.41
N TYR A 69 -4.56 1.86 8.02
CA TYR A 69 -4.48 0.60 7.28
C TYR A 69 -5.78 0.20 6.57
N PRO A 70 -6.97 0.22 7.22
CA PRO A 70 -8.23 0.00 6.52
C PRO A 70 -8.50 1.04 5.42
N VAL A 71 -8.17 2.31 5.67
CA VAL A 71 -8.30 3.36 4.65
C VAL A 71 -7.40 3.04 3.46
N ALA A 72 -6.10 2.81 3.67
CA ALA A 72 -5.16 2.40 2.62
C ALA A 72 -5.65 1.16 1.86
N ALA A 73 -6.16 0.14 2.56
CA ALA A 73 -6.71 -1.06 1.96
C ALA A 73 -7.83 -0.75 0.96
N LEU A 74 -8.82 0.06 1.37
CA LEU A 74 -9.90 0.49 0.47
C LEU A 74 -9.37 1.28 -0.73
N GLY A 75 -8.44 2.21 -0.48
CA GLY A 75 -7.88 3.04 -1.54
C GLY A 75 -7.12 2.22 -2.59
N LEU A 76 -6.33 1.26 -2.13
CA LEU A 76 -5.57 0.35 -2.98
C LEU A 76 -6.49 -0.63 -3.73
N TRP A 77 -7.53 -1.15 -3.07
CA TRP A 77 -8.48 -2.08 -3.68
C TRP A 77 -9.30 -1.44 -4.80
N LEU A 78 -9.74 -0.20 -4.57
CA LEU A 78 -10.51 0.61 -5.53
C LEU A 78 -9.62 1.33 -6.56
N LEU A 79 -8.29 1.16 -6.48
CA LEU A 79 -7.29 1.75 -7.38
C LEU A 79 -7.34 3.29 -7.41
N VAL A 80 -7.74 3.92 -6.31
CA VAL A 80 -7.77 5.38 -6.18
C VAL A 80 -6.42 5.92 -5.75
N SER A 81 -6.07 7.12 -6.23
CA SER A 81 -4.72 7.68 -6.11
C SER A 81 -4.26 7.92 -4.66
N TRP A 82 -5.20 8.11 -3.73
CA TRP A 82 -4.88 8.31 -2.32
C TRP A 82 -4.48 7.01 -1.61
N GLY A 83 -4.82 5.82 -2.12
CA GLY A 83 -4.50 4.53 -1.50
C GLY A 83 -3.00 4.34 -1.25
N PRO A 84 -2.14 4.45 -2.28
CA PRO A 84 -0.69 4.40 -2.11
C PRO A 84 -0.12 5.47 -1.18
N VAL A 85 -0.74 6.66 -1.12
CA VAL A 85 -0.31 7.75 -0.25
C VAL A 85 -0.56 7.40 1.21
N ILE A 86 -1.76 6.93 1.55
CA ILE A 86 -2.08 6.51 2.92
C ILE A 86 -1.26 5.28 3.32
N TRP A 87 -1.04 4.33 2.40
CA TRP A 87 -0.12 3.21 2.65
C TRP A 87 1.29 3.70 2.98
N ALA A 88 1.82 4.67 2.24
CA ALA A 88 3.16 5.21 2.49
C ALA A 88 3.27 5.89 3.87
N VAL A 89 2.21 6.58 4.32
CA VAL A 89 2.14 7.15 5.67
C VAL A 89 2.18 6.03 6.74
N ALA A 90 1.38 4.98 6.56
CA ALA A 90 1.37 3.83 7.49
C ALA A 90 2.72 3.09 7.53
N ALA A 91 3.28 2.82 6.35
CA ALA A 91 4.59 2.18 6.20
C ALA A 91 5.71 3.02 6.83
N THR A 92 5.72 4.33 6.59
CA THR A 92 6.70 5.25 7.19
C THR A 92 6.59 5.26 8.71
N THR A 93 5.36 5.26 9.23
CA THR A 93 5.12 5.19 10.68
C THR A 93 5.72 3.92 11.28
N GLU A 94 5.48 2.74 10.67
CA GLU A 94 6.06 1.48 11.15
C GLU A 94 7.58 1.39 10.95
N ILE A 95 8.12 2.00 9.88
CA ILE A 95 9.58 2.12 9.69
C ILE A 95 10.20 2.95 10.81
N VAL A 96 9.59 4.07 11.17
CA VAL A 96 10.04 4.91 12.30
C VAL A 96 9.95 4.12 13.61
N MET A 97 8.83 3.43 13.86
CA MET A 97 8.63 2.62 15.07
C MET A 97 9.70 1.53 15.22
N TYR A 98 9.82 0.66 14.21
CA TYR A 98 10.61 -0.57 14.31
C TYR A 98 12.05 -0.43 13.81
N GLY A 99 12.41 0.71 13.21
CA GLY A 99 13.77 1.01 12.73
C GLY A 99 14.50 2.07 13.54
N PHE A 100 13.80 3.05 14.12
CA PHE A 100 14.43 4.19 14.82
C PHE A 100 14.06 4.26 16.30
N TYR A 101 12.86 3.85 16.68
CA TYR A 101 12.36 3.86 18.07
C TYR A 101 12.21 2.45 18.66
N THR A 102 13.15 1.56 18.35
CA THR A 102 13.12 0.15 18.75
C THR A 102 13.05 -0.05 20.27
N HIS A 103 13.62 0.86 21.07
CA HIS A 103 13.52 0.83 22.53
C HIS A 103 12.08 1.03 23.07
N ILE A 104 11.18 1.61 22.27
CA ILE A 104 9.76 1.83 22.63
C ILE A 104 8.87 0.75 22.00
N PHE A 105 9.10 0.43 20.73
CA PHE A 105 8.20 -0.39 19.93
C PHE A 105 8.68 -1.83 19.70
N GLY A 106 9.90 -2.14 20.16
CA GLY A 106 10.58 -3.39 19.87
C GLY A 106 11.12 -3.44 18.44
N GLU A 107 11.79 -4.55 18.12
CA GLU A 107 12.35 -4.81 16.80
C GLU A 107 11.44 -5.74 16.02
N LYS A 108 11.09 -5.34 14.79
CA LYS A 108 10.33 -6.17 13.84
C LYS A 108 10.92 -6.08 12.44
N PRO A 109 12.11 -6.67 12.18
CA PRO A 109 12.81 -6.53 10.90
C PRO A 109 11.99 -7.07 9.72
N ILE A 110 11.13 -8.07 9.96
CA ILE A 110 10.25 -8.62 8.93
C ILE A 110 9.25 -7.58 8.38
N ILE A 111 8.76 -6.66 9.23
CA ILE A 111 7.84 -5.59 8.81
C ILE A 111 8.57 -4.56 7.95
N LEU A 112 9.81 -4.21 8.33
CA LEU A 112 10.66 -3.30 7.55
C LEU A 112 10.94 -3.87 6.16
N LEU A 113 11.30 -5.16 6.09
CA LEU A 113 11.53 -5.86 4.84
C LEU A 113 10.27 -5.86 3.96
N LEU A 114 9.11 -6.15 4.53
CA LEU A 114 7.83 -6.17 3.81
C LEU A 114 7.52 -4.80 3.18
N HIS A 115 7.63 -3.72 3.96
CA HIS A 115 7.40 -2.36 3.44
C HIS A 115 8.40 -2.00 2.34
N GLY A 116 9.68 -2.37 2.52
CA GLY A 116 10.72 -2.17 1.51
C GLY A 116 10.42 -2.89 0.20
N VAL A 117 10.05 -4.18 0.26
CA VAL A 117 9.69 -4.97 -0.92
C VAL A 117 8.47 -4.39 -1.65
N VAL A 118 7.43 -3.97 -0.91
CA VAL A 118 6.24 -3.35 -1.50
C VAL A 118 6.60 -2.00 -2.15
N ALA A 119 7.37 -1.15 -1.48
CA ALA A 119 7.80 0.15 -2.03
C ALA A 119 8.61 -0.03 -3.33
N LEU A 120 9.60 -0.92 -3.32
CA LEU A 120 10.45 -1.20 -4.48
C LEU A 120 9.63 -1.75 -5.66
N THR A 121 8.73 -2.70 -5.39
CA THR A 121 7.85 -3.27 -6.41
C THR A 121 6.90 -2.22 -7.00
N PHE A 122 6.34 -1.36 -6.15
CA PHE A 122 5.50 -0.24 -6.58
C PHE A 122 6.25 0.71 -7.51
N VAL A 123 7.45 1.16 -7.11
CA VAL A 123 8.29 2.05 -7.92
C VAL A 123 8.65 1.39 -9.25
N PHE A 124 9.04 0.11 -9.23
CA PHE A 124 9.34 -0.65 -10.44
C PHE A 124 8.15 -0.63 -11.43
N PHE A 125 6.94 -0.98 -10.99
CA PHE A 125 5.76 -0.93 -11.86
C PHE A 125 5.48 0.47 -12.38
N ARG A 126 5.60 1.51 -11.53
CA ARG A 126 5.40 2.90 -11.94
C ARG A 126 6.38 3.34 -13.03
N VAL A 127 7.67 2.99 -12.89
CA VAL A 127 8.70 3.26 -13.88
C VAL A 127 8.42 2.52 -15.19
N VAL A 128 8.09 1.23 -15.13
CA VAL A 128 7.78 0.42 -16.33
C VAL A 128 6.58 0.99 -17.09
N ILE A 129 5.50 1.34 -16.38
CA ILE A 129 4.29 1.90 -17.00
C ILE A 129 4.58 3.29 -17.59
N ALA A 130 5.29 4.16 -16.86
CA ALA A 130 5.67 5.48 -17.36
C ALA A 130 6.54 5.40 -18.62
N HIS A 131 7.53 4.51 -18.63
CA HIS A 131 8.41 4.30 -19.78
C HIS A 131 7.67 3.75 -21.00
N ARG A 132 6.68 2.88 -20.82
CA ARG A 132 5.81 2.41 -21.91
C ARG A 132 4.98 3.55 -22.51
N ARG A 133 4.35 4.36 -21.65
CA ARG A 133 3.54 5.51 -22.08
C ARG A 133 4.36 6.54 -22.85
N TYR A 134 5.57 6.82 -22.38
CA TYR A 134 6.51 7.73 -23.06
C TYR A 134 6.89 7.23 -24.45
N ARG A 135 7.22 5.93 -24.60
CA ARG A 135 7.56 5.35 -25.91
C ARG A 135 6.41 5.36 -26.90
N GLN A 136 5.19 5.07 -26.45
CA GLN A 136 4.00 5.10 -27.29
C GLN A 136 3.68 6.53 -27.77
N ALA A 137 3.82 7.52 -26.89
CA ALA A 137 3.62 8.93 -27.25
C ALA A 137 4.64 9.41 -28.29
N HIS A 138 5.90 8.95 -28.21
CA HIS A 138 6.92 9.30 -29.20
C HIS A 138 6.72 8.62 -30.55
N ALA A 139 6.34 7.33 -30.57
CA ALA A 139 6.02 6.65 -31.83
C ALA A 139 4.87 7.36 -32.56
N ALA A 140 3.78 7.66 -31.85
CA ALA A 140 2.63 8.35 -32.43
C ALA A 140 2.94 9.76 -32.98
N ARG A 141 3.95 10.46 -32.42
CA ARG A 141 4.38 11.77 -32.95
C ARG A 141 5.17 11.66 -34.25
N ASN A 142 5.93 10.57 -34.43
CA ASN A 142 6.72 10.34 -35.64
C ASN A 142 5.86 9.86 -36.83
N ASP A 143 4.65 9.36 -36.54
CA ASP A 143 3.67 8.88 -37.53
C ASP A 143 2.71 10.00 -38.02
N LEU A 144 2.86 11.24 -37.54
CA LEU A 144 2.09 12.40 -38.01
C LEU A 144 2.75 12.97 -39.29
N PRO A 145 1.95 13.27 -40.34
CA PRO A 145 2.46 13.79 -41.61
C PRO A 145 3.08 15.19 -41.51
#